data_AF-A0A7C0YN97-F1
#
_entry.id   AF-A0A7C0YN97-F1
#
_cell.length_a   1.000
_cell.length_b   1.000
_cell.length_c   1.000
_cell.angle_alpha   90.00
_cell.angle_beta   90.00
_cell.angle_gamma   90.00
#
_symmetry.space_group_name_H-M   'P 1'
#
loop_
_entity.id
_entity.type
_entity.pdbx_description
1 polymer ?
#
loop_
_entity_poly.entity_id
_entity_poly.type
_entity_poly.pdbx_seq_one_letter_code
_entity_poly.pdbx_strand_id
1 'polypeptide(L)'
;MEYINPADMRAIDINSAYFGAGFKRLMDNAGRVVFEELEKIENLGEKKIAFLCGPGNNGGDGLVAAARLIEAGHRPSVYLVGSKADVKTREARSALQNLLEKGGTIVEVPSEGEIDFNADLIVDALLGTGIVGEPREPYQSIIHRVNDSRAFKVSVDVPSGIGSTTVVKADIVISLHKAKKGLKEYNVVVRDIGIPVKAQTHVGPGNLITNLGRSVDSHKGDNGRVLVVGGSTEFSGAPILAGFGAFGAGCDLVTLFVPETLLESARTSTPDFIVRSYEGRHLNTVAVEEILDFSRGQDVCVIGPGLGVSDETKEALNTLLSRIEIPVVIDADALKLLNVKLLKRLKAVVTPHAVEFK
;
A
#
# COMPACT_ATOMS: atom_id res chain seq x y z
N MET A 1 19.15 -3.22 -5.94
CA MET A 1 18.22 -3.73 -4.90
C MET A 1 16.88 -3.06 -5.12
N GLU A 2 15.82 -3.81 -5.38
CA GLU A 2 14.47 -3.24 -5.45
C GLU A 2 14.00 -2.86 -4.05
N TYR A 3 13.42 -1.67 -3.89
CA TYR A 3 12.87 -1.19 -2.62
C TYR A 3 11.36 -1.24 -2.66
N ILE A 4 10.75 -1.62 -1.54
CA ILE A 4 9.30 -1.58 -1.35
C ILE A 4 8.92 -0.52 -0.31
N ASN A 5 7.82 0.18 -0.53
CA ASN A 5 7.28 1.14 0.45
C ASN A 5 6.35 0.43 1.46
N PRO A 6 6.07 1.02 2.65
CA PRO A 6 5.25 0.36 3.66
C PRO A 6 3.82 0.03 3.23
N ALA A 7 3.17 0.88 2.42
CA ALA A 7 1.82 0.64 1.92
C ALA A 7 1.79 -0.55 0.94
N ASP A 8 2.76 -0.62 0.03
CA ASP A 8 2.93 -1.75 -0.89
C ASP A 8 3.20 -3.05 -0.13
N MET A 9 4.07 -3.00 0.89
CA MET A 9 4.37 -4.17 1.72
C MET A 9 3.11 -4.67 2.44
N ARG A 10 2.33 -3.75 3.03
CA ARG A 10 1.04 -4.08 3.66
C ARG A 10 0.05 -4.68 2.66
N ALA A 11 0.00 -4.16 1.44
CA ALA A 11 -0.84 -4.73 0.38
C ALA A 11 -0.40 -6.17 0.06
N ILE A 12 0.91 -6.40 -0.08
CA ILE A 12 1.47 -7.72 -0.34
C ILE A 12 1.20 -8.70 0.80
N ASP A 13 1.27 -8.28 2.07
CA ASP A 13 0.96 -9.17 3.20
C ASP A 13 -0.51 -9.60 3.20
N ILE A 14 -1.43 -8.65 2.95
CA ILE A 14 -2.87 -8.96 2.82
C ILE A 14 -3.11 -9.88 1.61
N ASN A 15 -2.48 -9.60 0.48
CA ASN A 15 -2.55 -10.44 -0.70
C ASN A 15 -1.97 -11.83 -0.43
N SER A 16 -0.90 -11.92 0.35
CA SER A 16 -0.28 -13.20 0.72
C SER A 16 -1.28 -14.08 1.47
N ALA A 17 -2.02 -13.50 2.42
CA ALA A 17 -3.08 -14.21 3.12
C ALA A 17 -4.18 -14.68 2.15
N TYR A 18 -4.57 -13.84 1.19
CA TYR A 18 -5.52 -14.20 0.13
C TYR A 18 -5.02 -15.34 -0.77
N PHE A 19 -3.73 -15.34 -1.12
CA PHE A 19 -3.10 -16.37 -1.97
C PHE A 19 -2.58 -17.59 -1.19
N GLY A 20 -2.99 -17.78 0.06
CA GLY A 20 -2.75 -19.02 0.83
C GLY A 20 -1.52 -19.00 1.77
N ALA A 21 -0.88 -17.85 1.96
CA ALA A 21 0.17 -17.63 2.94
C ALA A 21 -0.31 -16.66 4.03
N GLY A 22 -1.03 -17.20 5.03
CA GLY A 22 -1.60 -16.39 6.12
C GLY A 22 -0.56 -15.70 7.00
N PHE A 23 -0.95 -14.60 7.64
CA PHE A 23 -0.09 -13.78 8.50
C PHE A 23 0.69 -14.55 9.56
N LYS A 24 0.06 -15.53 10.23
CA LYS A 24 0.76 -16.40 11.21
C LYS A 24 1.95 -17.14 10.57
N ARG A 25 1.75 -17.71 9.39
CA ARG A 25 2.81 -18.44 8.67
C ARG A 25 3.94 -17.50 8.25
N LEU A 26 3.61 -16.28 7.84
CA LEU A 26 4.62 -15.27 7.49
C LEU A 26 5.46 -14.88 8.72
N MET A 27 4.83 -14.63 9.88
CA MET A 27 5.53 -14.35 11.14
C MET A 27 6.38 -15.53 11.62
N ASP A 28 5.83 -16.76 11.55
CA ASP A 28 6.58 -17.98 11.90
C ASP A 28 7.83 -18.13 11.01
N ASN A 29 7.72 -17.81 9.72
CA ASN A 29 8.84 -17.81 8.78
C ASN A 29 9.82 -16.67 9.03
N ALA A 30 9.33 -15.47 9.34
CA ALA A 30 10.15 -14.30 9.67
C ALA A 30 11.02 -14.58 10.90
N GLY A 31 10.43 -15.04 11.99
CA GLY A 31 11.21 -15.41 13.18
C GLY A 31 12.14 -16.61 12.95
N ARG A 32 11.77 -17.56 12.09
CA ARG A 32 12.68 -18.65 11.66
C ARG A 32 13.92 -18.11 10.95
N VAL A 33 13.76 -17.23 9.97
CA VAL A 33 14.92 -16.70 9.23
C VAL A 33 15.77 -15.78 10.10
N VAL A 34 15.17 -15.06 11.06
CA VAL A 34 15.93 -14.30 12.07
C VAL A 34 16.78 -15.25 12.90
N PHE A 35 16.18 -16.31 13.45
CA PHE A 35 16.90 -17.36 14.18
C PHE A 35 18.07 -17.95 13.37
N GLU A 36 17.83 -18.32 12.12
CA GLU A 36 18.85 -18.89 11.22
C GLU A 36 20.03 -17.93 10.94
N GLU A 37 19.79 -16.62 10.93
CA GLU A 37 20.88 -15.64 10.82
C GLU A 37 21.63 -15.44 12.14
N LEU A 38 20.93 -15.50 13.27
CA LEU A 38 21.57 -15.41 14.59
C LEU A 38 22.49 -16.61 14.84
N GLU A 39 22.11 -17.81 14.42
CA GLU A 39 22.95 -19.02 14.54
C GLU A 39 24.27 -18.94 13.77
N LYS A 40 24.40 -18.03 12.80
CA LYS A 40 25.64 -17.80 12.06
C LYS A 40 26.64 -16.92 12.84
N ILE A 41 26.21 -16.33 13.95
CA ILE A 41 27.09 -15.51 14.79
C ILE A 41 28.02 -16.43 15.58
N GLU A 42 29.33 -16.19 15.47
CA GLU A 42 30.34 -16.97 16.17
C GLU A 42 30.15 -16.95 17.70
N ASN A 43 30.35 -18.10 18.33
CA ASN A 43 30.25 -18.30 19.78
C ASN A 43 28.89 -17.86 20.37
N LEU A 44 27.79 -17.97 19.61
CA LEU A 44 26.45 -17.59 20.06
C LEU A 44 26.07 -18.23 21.41
N GLY A 45 26.47 -19.48 21.64
CA GLY A 45 26.22 -20.21 22.90
C GLY A 45 26.84 -19.57 24.15
N GLU A 46 27.87 -18.75 24.00
CA GLU A 46 28.56 -18.07 25.09
C GLU A 46 28.05 -16.64 25.33
N LYS A 47 27.28 -16.10 24.37
CA LYS A 47 26.80 -14.72 24.40
C LYS A 47 25.57 -14.55 25.28
N LYS A 48 25.51 -13.43 26.00
CA LYS A 48 24.27 -12.92 26.59
C LYS A 48 23.45 -12.25 25.51
N ILE A 49 22.29 -12.82 25.20
CA ILE A 49 21.42 -12.37 24.11
C ILE A 49 20.22 -11.63 24.71
N ALA A 50 20.01 -10.38 24.31
CA ALA A 50 18.84 -9.60 24.67
C ALA A 50 17.95 -9.36 23.44
N PHE A 51 16.71 -9.81 23.51
CA PHE A 51 15.67 -9.45 22.55
C PHE A 51 14.87 -8.27 23.08
N LEU A 52 14.81 -7.20 22.30
CA LEU A 52 14.03 -6.01 22.60
C LEU A 52 12.82 -5.99 21.68
N CYS A 53 11.65 -6.37 22.20
CA CYS A 53 10.44 -6.57 21.42
C CYS A 53 9.41 -5.48 21.70
N GLY A 54 8.82 -4.92 20.65
CA GLY A 54 7.60 -4.11 20.78
C GLY A 54 6.33 -4.97 20.86
N PRO A 55 5.15 -4.37 21.10
CA PRO A 55 3.89 -5.10 21.18
C PRO A 55 3.26 -5.42 19.80
N GLY A 56 3.90 -4.97 18.71
CA GLY A 56 3.42 -5.16 17.34
C GLY A 56 4.01 -6.37 16.62
N ASN A 57 3.81 -6.44 15.31
CA ASN A 57 4.27 -7.56 14.49
C ASN A 57 5.80 -7.73 14.48
N ASN A 58 6.58 -6.63 14.44
CA ASN A 58 8.04 -6.72 14.47
C ASN A 58 8.53 -7.39 15.76
N GLY A 59 7.93 -7.03 16.89
CA GLY A 59 8.18 -7.71 18.16
C GLY A 59 7.73 -9.17 18.15
N GLY A 60 6.61 -9.47 17.50
CA GLY A 60 6.18 -10.84 17.20
C GLY A 60 7.26 -11.67 16.49
N ASP A 61 7.88 -11.13 15.44
CA ASP A 61 8.98 -11.80 14.72
C ASP A 61 10.17 -12.09 15.66
N GLY A 62 10.52 -11.13 16.52
CA GLY A 62 11.53 -11.28 17.57
C GLY A 62 11.17 -12.35 18.61
N LEU A 63 9.91 -12.41 19.06
CA LEU A 63 9.42 -13.43 20.00
C LEU A 63 9.48 -14.84 19.39
N VAL A 64 9.14 -14.98 18.11
CA VAL A 64 9.27 -16.24 17.37
C VAL A 64 10.73 -16.69 17.29
N ALA A 65 11.65 -15.76 16.99
CA ALA A 65 13.09 -16.06 16.93
C ALA A 65 13.65 -16.45 18.31
N ALA A 66 13.28 -15.71 19.37
CA ALA A 66 13.68 -16.02 20.75
C ALA A 66 13.18 -17.41 21.20
N ALA A 67 11.94 -17.78 20.86
CA ALA A 67 11.40 -19.10 21.16
C ALA A 67 12.22 -20.22 20.50
N ARG A 68 12.63 -20.03 19.25
CA ARG A 68 13.48 -20.99 18.52
C ARG A 68 14.88 -21.11 19.11
N LEU A 69 15.48 -20.00 19.56
CA LEU A 69 16.75 -20.05 20.28
C LEU A 69 16.65 -20.86 21.58
N ILE A 70 15.54 -20.75 22.31
CA ILE A 70 15.30 -21.55 23.51
C ILE A 70 15.19 -23.04 23.16
N GLU A 71 14.47 -23.39 22.09
CA GLU A 71 14.40 -24.77 21.59
C GLU A 71 15.78 -25.32 21.19
N ALA A 72 16.65 -24.49 20.65
CA ALA A 72 18.03 -24.84 20.31
C ALA A 72 18.98 -24.89 21.53
N GLY A 73 18.49 -24.61 22.74
CA GLY A 73 19.25 -24.70 23.99
C GLY A 73 19.93 -23.41 24.45
N HIS A 74 19.71 -22.28 23.75
CA HIS A 74 20.17 -20.97 24.20
C HIS A 74 19.23 -20.38 25.26
N ARG A 75 19.69 -19.33 25.96
CA ARG A 75 18.93 -18.67 27.03
C ARG A 75 18.84 -17.15 26.79
N PRO A 76 18.08 -16.70 25.78
CA PRO A 76 17.88 -15.28 25.55
C PRO A 76 17.05 -14.63 26.67
N SER A 77 17.39 -13.40 27.02
CA SER A 77 16.54 -12.52 27.82
C SER A 77 15.61 -11.74 26.89
N VAL A 78 14.31 -11.81 27.13
CA VAL A 78 13.30 -11.12 26.31
C VAL A 78 12.71 -9.95 27.10
N TYR A 79 12.85 -8.76 26.56
CA TYR A 79 12.29 -7.53 27.08
C TYR A 79 11.16 -7.07 26.17
N LEU A 80 9.95 -6.95 26.72
CA LEU A 80 8.77 -6.52 25.98
C LEU A 80 8.42 -5.09 26.41
N VAL A 81 8.42 -4.15 25.47
CA VAL A 81 7.98 -2.78 25.74
C VAL A 81 6.47 -2.73 25.95
N GLY A 82 6.06 -2.12 27.05
CA GLY A 82 4.70 -2.19 27.60
C GLY A 82 4.49 -3.48 28.39
N SER A 83 3.27 -4.02 28.30
CA SER A 83 2.86 -5.26 28.93
C SER A 83 2.44 -6.31 27.90
N LYS A 84 2.34 -7.56 28.32
CA LYS A 84 1.74 -8.65 27.53
C LYS A 84 0.32 -8.31 27.06
N ALA A 85 -0.42 -7.51 27.81
CA ALA A 85 -1.77 -7.07 27.44
C ALA A 85 -1.78 -6.08 26.26
N ASP A 86 -0.67 -5.37 26.02
CA ASP A 86 -0.53 -4.44 24.91
C ASP A 86 -0.29 -5.13 23.56
N VAL A 87 0.06 -6.43 23.57
CA VAL A 87 0.22 -7.23 22.36
C VAL A 87 -1.15 -7.50 21.74
N LYS A 88 -1.51 -6.74 20.71
CA LYS A 88 -2.87 -6.73 20.13
C LYS A 88 -3.05 -7.60 18.90
N THR A 89 -2.01 -7.77 18.09
CA THR A 89 -2.08 -8.56 16.86
C THR A 89 -2.17 -10.05 17.20
N ARG A 90 -3.05 -10.78 16.52
CA ARG A 90 -3.28 -12.22 16.78
C ARG A 90 -1.98 -13.02 16.62
N GLU A 91 -1.18 -12.65 15.64
CA GLU A 91 0.08 -13.30 15.31
C GLU A 91 1.12 -13.09 16.43
N ALA A 92 1.36 -11.85 16.86
CA ALA A 92 2.27 -11.58 17.98
C ALA A 92 1.79 -12.19 19.31
N ARG A 93 0.48 -12.29 19.55
CA ARG A 93 -0.06 -13.03 20.71
C ARG A 93 0.28 -14.53 20.64
N SER A 94 0.16 -15.12 19.45
CA SER A 94 0.55 -16.52 19.23
C SER A 94 2.05 -16.71 19.44
N ALA A 95 2.89 -15.76 19.00
CA ALA A 95 4.34 -15.80 19.21
C ALA A 95 4.70 -15.68 20.70
N LEU A 96 4.04 -14.76 21.41
CA LEU A 96 4.16 -14.58 22.86
C LEU A 96 3.79 -15.87 23.60
N GLN A 97 2.65 -16.48 23.28
CA GLN A 97 2.22 -17.73 23.89
C GLN A 97 3.24 -18.85 23.64
N ASN A 98 3.69 -19.02 22.39
CA ASN A 98 4.67 -20.03 22.04
C ASN A 98 5.99 -19.82 22.80
N LEU A 99 6.48 -18.58 22.95
CA LEU A 99 7.67 -18.28 23.74
C LEU A 99 7.53 -18.77 25.20
N LEU A 100 6.39 -18.50 25.83
CA LEU A 100 6.11 -18.92 27.21
C LEU A 100 6.04 -20.45 27.33
N GLU A 101 5.41 -21.12 26.37
CA GLU A 101 5.33 -22.59 26.31
C GLU A 101 6.70 -23.26 26.15
N LYS A 102 7.66 -22.60 25.52
CA LYS A 102 9.07 -23.05 25.44
C LYS A 102 9.90 -22.74 26.69
N GLY A 103 9.30 -22.13 27.72
CA GLY A 103 9.97 -21.77 28.96
C GLY A 103 10.68 -20.41 28.92
N GLY A 104 10.39 -19.58 27.91
CA GLY A 104 10.88 -18.21 27.85
C GLY A 104 10.27 -17.34 28.94
N THR A 105 11.08 -16.46 29.52
CA THR A 105 10.64 -15.44 30.48
C THR A 105 10.65 -14.06 29.84
N ILE A 106 9.71 -13.21 30.23
CA ILE A 106 9.59 -11.85 29.70
C ILE A 106 9.74 -10.85 30.82
N VAL A 107 10.59 -9.86 30.58
CA VAL A 107 10.68 -8.64 31.38
C VAL A 107 9.83 -7.57 30.70
N GLU A 108 8.73 -7.18 31.33
CA GLU A 108 7.88 -6.08 30.84
C GLU A 108 8.54 -4.73 31.16
N VAL A 109 8.68 -3.87 30.16
CA VAL A 109 9.32 -2.55 30.28
C VAL A 109 8.21 -1.50 30.21
N PRO A 110 7.81 -0.88 31.34
CA PRO A 110 6.69 0.05 31.38
C PRO A 110 6.99 1.34 30.59
N SER A 111 5.93 2.10 30.32
CA SER A 111 5.97 3.30 29.45
C SER A 111 6.96 4.39 29.88
N GLU A 112 7.21 4.49 31.19
CA GLU A 112 8.17 5.43 31.80
C GLU A 112 9.38 4.70 32.40
N GLY A 113 9.52 3.40 32.11
CA GLY A 113 10.58 2.57 32.66
C GLY A 113 11.88 2.69 31.88
N GLU A 114 12.99 2.68 32.59
CA GLU A 114 14.29 2.41 31.98
C GLU A 114 14.46 0.92 31.74
N ILE A 115 15.19 0.58 30.69
CA ILE A 115 15.63 -0.79 30.45
C ILE A 115 17.06 -0.95 30.93
N ASP A 116 17.29 -1.90 31.84
CA ASP A 116 18.63 -2.34 32.18
C ASP A 116 18.85 -3.76 31.66
N PHE A 117 19.77 -3.86 30.71
CA PHE A 117 20.22 -5.13 30.16
C PHE A 117 21.73 -5.12 29.99
N ASN A 118 22.33 -6.29 30.21
CA ASN A 118 23.73 -6.55 29.93
C ASN A 118 23.79 -7.69 28.91
N ALA A 119 24.19 -7.36 27.68
CA ALA A 119 24.15 -8.29 26.56
C ALA A 119 25.42 -8.13 25.71
N ASP A 120 25.87 -9.25 25.14
CA ASP A 120 26.90 -9.29 24.09
C ASP A 120 26.27 -9.18 22.70
N LEU A 121 24.98 -9.51 22.60
CA LEU A 121 24.16 -9.47 21.39
C LEU A 121 22.79 -8.87 21.70
N ILE A 122 22.42 -7.81 20.99
CA ILE A 122 21.11 -7.17 21.08
C ILE A 122 20.36 -7.43 19.77
N VAL A 123 19.14 -7.96 19.89
CA VAL A 123 18.20 -8.11 18.79
C VAL A 123 17.12 -7.05 18.93
N ASP A 124 17.17 -6.06 18.05
CA ASP A 124 16.19 -4.99 17.92
C ASP A 124 14.98 -5.47 17.10
N ALA A 125 13.89 -5.73 17.81
CA ALA A 125 12.57 -6.06 17.28
C ALA A 125 11.52 -5.07 17.84
N LEU A 126 11.92 -3.83 18.12
CA LEU A 126 11.08 -2.84 18.80
C LEU A 126 10.01 -2.28 17.86
N LEU A 127 10.44 -1.65 16.77
CA LEU A 127 9.60 -0.89 15.85
C LEU A 127 9.91 -1.29 14.40
N GLY A 128 8.87 -1.60 13.64
CA GLY A 128 8.98 -1.88 12.22
C GLY A 128 8.74 -0.65 11.34
N THR A 129 8.47 -0.89 10.06
CA THR A 129 8.20 0.13 9.02
C THR A 129 6.91 0.94 9.20
N GLY A 130 6.06 0.57 10.17
CA GLY A 130 4.76 1.20 10.41
C GLY A 130 4.80 2.49 11.24
N ILE A 131 5.96 2.88 11.78
CA ILE A 131 6.13 4.11 12.56
C ILE A 131 6.51 5.27 11.64
N VAL A 132 5.91 6.43 11.88
CA VAL A 132 6.23 7.69 11.20
C VAL A 132 6.59 8.75 12.25
N GLY A 133 7.67 9.49 12.00
CA GLY A 133 8.18 10.51 12.91
C GLY A 133 9.16 9.97 13.95
N GLU A 134 9.47 10.80 14.95
CA GLU A 134 10.39 10.43 16.03
C GLU A 134 9.81 9.34 16.94
N PRO A 135 10.62 8.35 17.37
CA PRO A 135 10.22 7.39 18.39
C PRO A 135 9.79 8.11 19.67
N ARG A 136 8.64 7.70 20.21
CA ARG A 136 8.16 8.19 21.51
C ARG A 136 8.77 7.38 22.65
N GLU A 137 8.77 7.92 23.86
CA GLU A 137 9.14 7.14 25.03
C GLU A 137 8.22 5.92 25.24
N PRO A 138 8.75 4.78 25.74
CA PRO A 138 10.15 4.58 26.19
C PRO A 138 11.11 4.19 25.05
N TYR A 139 10.65 4.12 23.79
CA TYR A 139 11.47 3.65 22.68
C TYR A 139 12.68 4.55 22.43
N GLN A 140 12.53 5.86 22.57
CA GLN A 140 13.62 6.81 22.39
C GLN A 140 14.77 6.51 23.35
N SER A 141 14.48 6.42 24.65
CA SER A 141 15.47 6.09 25.68
C SER A 141 16.08 4.69 25.49
N ILE A 142 15.28 3.70 25.10
CA ILE A 142 15.77 2.34 24.79
C ILE A 142 16.75 2.39 23.60
N ILE A 143 16.43 3.10 22.53
CA ILE A 143 17.30 3.21 21.35
C ILE A 143 18.64 3.88 21.72
N HIS A 144 18.62 4.92 22.54
CA HIS A 144 19.85 5.54 23.05
C HIS A 144 20.70 4.53 23.84
N ARG A 145 20.08 3.77 24.75
CA ARG A 145 20.77 2.73 25.52
C ARG A 145 21.37 1.63 24.65
N VAL A 146 20.64 1.19 23.62
CA VAL A 146 21.13 0.22 22.63
C VAL A 146 22.34 0.80 21.89
N ASN A 147 22.27 2.06 21.46
CA ASN A 147 23.34 2.71 20.72
C ASN A 147 24.61 2.90 21.56
N ASP A 148 24.48 3.18 22.85
CA ASP A 148 25.61 3.34 23.78
C ASP A 148 26.24 2.01 24.20
N SER A 149 25.54 0.89 24.01
CA SER A 149 26.09 -0.44 24.27
C SER A 149 27.20 -0.83 23.29
N ARG A 150 28.15 -1.64 23.76
CA ARG A 150 29.21 -2.27 22.95
C ARG A 150 28.79 -3.63 22.36
N ALA A 151 27.57 -4.09 22.64
CA ALA A 151 27.03 -5.32 22.10
C ALA A 151 26.96 -5.28 20.57
N PHE A 152 27.02 -6.45 19.94
CA PHE A 152 26.67 -6.59 18.52
C PHE A 152 25.15 -6.41 18.35
N LYS A 153 24.72 -5.62 17.36
CA LYS A 153 23.33 -5.17 17.19
C LYS A 153 22.74 -5.70 15.91
N VAL A 154 21.66 -6.46 16.04
CA VAL A 154 20.91 -7.04 14.93
C VAL A 154 19.52 -6.41 14.91
N SER A 155 19.14 -5.73 13.83
CA SER A 155 17.76 -5.26 13.68
C SER A 155 16.93 -6.18 12.82
N VAL A 156 15.70 -6.46 13.26
CA VAL A 156 14.70 -7.25 12.55
C VAL A 156 13.90 -6.33 11.63
N ASP A 157 13.83 -6.69 10.35
CA ASP A 157 13.22 -5.99 9.23
C ASP A 157 13.86 -4.64 8.85
N VAL A 158 13.89 -3.71 9.81
CA VAL A 158 14.50 -2.39 9.74
C VAL A 158 15.03 -1.99 11.12
N PRO A 159 16.06 -1.13 11.21
CA PRO A 159 16.43 -0.52 12.48
C PRO A 159 15.28 0.30 13.07
N SER A 160 14.98 0.08 14.34
CA SER A 160 13.94 0.84 15.03
C SER A 160 14.28 2.33 15.00
N GLY A 161 13.32 3.16 14.57
CA GLY A 161 13.52 4.59 14.35
C GLY A 161 14.08 4.97 12.97
N ILE A 162 14.12 4.05 11.99
CA ILE A 162 14.59 4.35 10.63
C ILE A 162 13.86 5.57 10.03
N GLY A 163 14.63 6.52 9.49
CA GLY A 163 14.11 7.78 8.93
C GLY A 163 13.86 8.89 9.96
N SER A 164 14.17 8.66 11.23
CA SER A 164 14.14 9.67 12.30
C SER A 164 15.57 10.03 12.76
N THR A 165 15.68 11.02 13.66
CA THR A 165 16.96 11.38 14.28
C THR A 165 17.42 10.36 15.33
N THR A 166 16.50 9.70 16.02
CA THR A 166 16.80 8.61 16.96
C THR A 166 16.57 7.24 16.32
N VAL A 167 17.64 6.65 15.79
CA VAL A 167 17.62 5.32 15.12
C VAL A 167 18.63 4.35 15.72
N VAL A 168 18.29 3.06 15.76
CA VAL A 168 19.23 1.99 16.14
C VAL A 168 20.38 1.93 15.14
N LYS A 169 21.61 1.97 15.65
CA LYS A 169 22.86 1.80 14.89
C LYS A 169 23.19 0.31 14.82
N ALA A 170 22.47 -0.41 13.98
CA ALA A 170 22.63 -1.86 13.81
C ALA A 170 23.91 -2.21 13.05
N ASP A 171 24.59 -3.28 13.49
CA ASP A 171 25.73 -3.86 12.78
C ASP A 171 25.26 -4.72 11.60
N ILE A 172 24.08 -5.31 11.70
CA ILE A 172 23.41 -6.06 10.64
C ILE A 172 21.89 -5.87 10.70
N VAL A 173 21.25 -5.81 9.54
CA VAL A 173 19.80 -5.74 9.40
C VAL A 173 19.30 -6.96 8.65
N ILE A 174 18.41 -7.73 9.26
CA ILE A 174 17.76 -8.88 8.63
C ILE A 174 16.44 -8.41 8.03
N SER A 175 16.46 -8.02 6.75
CA SER A 175 15.28 -7.47 6.08
C SER A 175 14.39 -8.59 5.53
N LEU A 176 13.10 -8.54 5.85
CA LEU A 176 12.16 -9.63 5.55
C LEU A 176 11.52 -9.44 4.16
N HIS A 177 11.53 -10.47 3.32
CA HIS A 177 11.05 -10.51 1.93
C HIS A 177 11.80 -9.63 0.92
N LYS A 178 11.79 -8.31 1.13
CA LYS A 178 12.47 -7.31 0.30
C LYS A 178 13.10 -6.24 1.17
N ALA A 179 14.18 -5.65 0.67
CA ALA A 179 14.82 -4.52 1.33
C ALA A 179 13.90 -3.28 1.33
N LYS A 180 13.96 -2.52 2.41
CA LYS A 180 13.21 -1.28 2.59
C LYS A 180 14.05 -0.06 2.23
N LYS A 181 13.37 1.04 1.89
CA LYS A 181 14.04 2.34 1.69
C LYS A 181 14.76 2.75 2.98
N GLY A 182 15.91 3.41 2.84
CA GLY A 182 16.73 3.87 3.98
C GLY A 182 17.79 2.89 4.47
N LEU A 183 17.79 1.64 3.99
CA LEU A 183 18.75 0.63 4.46
C LEU A 183 20.11 0.60 3.72
N LYS A 184 20.37 1.56 2.82
CA LYS A 184 21.57 1.55 1.94
C LYS A 184 22.89 1.59 2.70
N GLU A 185 22.91 2.23 3.87
CA GLU A 185 24.11 2.45 4.67
C GLU A 185 24.37 1.33 5.68
N TYR A 186 23.47 0.35 5.74
CA TYR A 186 23.55 -0.78 6.66
C TYR A 186 24.07 -2.04 5.95
N ASN A 187 24.66 -2.95 6.72
CA ASN A 187 24.90 -4.30 6.26
C ASN A 187 23.56 -5.07 6.27
N VAL A 188 22.95 -5.24 5.10
CA VAL A 188 21.60 -5.82 4.97
C VAL A 188 21.66 -7.23 4.42
N VAL A 189 21.00 -8.15 5.13
CA VAL A 189 20.73 -9.49 4.68
C VAL A 189 19.23 -9.63 4.41
N VAL A 190 18.87 -9.87 3.14
CA VAL A 190 17.46 -10.06 2.75
C VAL A 190 17.10 -11.55 2.83
N ARG A 191 15.97 -11.87 3.46
CA ARG A 191 15.48 -13.25 3.61
C ARG A 191 14.04 -13.39 3.14
N ASP A 192 13.77 -14.38 2.31
CA ASP A 192 12.40 -14.73 1.91
C ASP A 192 11.65 -15.36 3.08
N ILE A 193 10.44 -14.88 3.32
CA ILE A 193 9.53 -15.36 4.39
C ILE A 193 8.36 -16.17 3.81
N GLY A 194 8.41 -16.52 2.53
CA GLY A 194 7.42 -17.36 1.86
C GLY A 194 6.22 -16.58 1.31
N ILE A 195 6.44 -15.34 0.88
CA ILE A 195 5.41 -14.53 0.21
C ILE A 195 5.17 -15.07 -1.21
N PRO A 196 3.94 -15.49 -1.54
CA PRO A 196 3.63 -16.01 -2.87
C PRO A 196 3.94 -14.98 -3.96
N VAL A 197 4.55 -15.40 -5.07
CA VAL A 197 4.82 -14.51 -6.23
C VAL A 197 3.54 -13.82 -6.68
N LYS A 198 2.39 -14.54 -6.68
CA LYS A 198 1.09 -13.98 -7.03
C LYS A 198 0.67 -12.80 -6.16
N ALA A 199 1.05 -12.77 -4.89
CA ALA A 199 0.75 -11.65 -3.99
C ALA A 199 1.42 -10.34 -4.40
N GLN A 200 2.50 -10.43 -5.19
CA GLN A 200 3.27 -9.29 -5.71
C GLN A 200 2.87 -8.94 -7.14
N THR A 201 2.51 -9.94 -7.95
CA THR A 201 2.26 -9.74 -9.39
C THR A 201 0.80 -9.60 -9.77
N HIS A 202 -0.13 -9.97 -8.88
CA HIS A 202 -1.57 -9.88 -9.13
C HIS A 202 -2.22 -8.87 -8.17
N VAL A 203 -3.24 -8.18 -8.67
CA VAL A 203 -4.12 -7.37 -7.82
C VAL A 203 -4.87 -8.29 -6.87
N GLY A 204 -4.81 -7.98 -5.58
CA GLY A 204 -5.59 -8.66 -4.55
C GLY A 204 -6.25 -7.67 -3.58
N PRO A 205 -6.93 -8.18 -2.53
CA PRO A 205 -7.62 -7.34 -1.55
C PRO A 205 -6.73 -6.30 -0.88
N GLY A 206 -5.44 -6.59 -0.73
CA GLY A 206 -4.46 -5.65 -0.18
C GLY A 206 -4.37 -4.38 -1.00
N ASN A 207 -4.31 -4.50 -2.34
CA ASN A 207 -4.25 -3.34 -3.22
C ASN A 207 -5.51 -2.47 -3.10
N LEU A 208 -6.68 -3.09 -2.93
CA LEU A 208 -7.95 -2.38 -2.74
C LEU A 208 -7.93 -1.59 -1.42
N ILE A 209 -7.59 -2.27 -0.32
CA ILE A 209 -7.61 -1.70 1.04
C ILE A 209 -6.59 -0.57 1.20
N THR A 210 -5.39 -0.72 0.63
CA THR A 210 -4.32 0.27 0.82
C THR A 210 -4.42 1.46 -0.13
N ASN A 211 -5.04 1.32 -1.31
CA ASN A 211 -5.05 2.37 -2.32
C ASN A 211 -6.41 3.08 -2.49
N LEU A 212 -7.51 2.56 -1.93
CA LEU A 212 -8.85 3.14 -2.05
C LEU A 212 -9.45 3.62 -0.72
N GLY A 213 -8.62 3.76 0.33
CA GLY A 213 -9.06 4.35 1.59
C GLY A 213 -9.27 5.86 1.46
N ARG A 214 -10.34 6.38 2.08
CA ARG A 214 -10.56 7.83 2.20
C ARG A 214 -9.95 8.35 3.51
N SER A 215 -9.34 9.54 3.46
CA SER A 215 -8.90 10.22 4.68
C SER A 215 -10.10 10.65 5.51
N VAL A 216 -10.00 10.51 6.84
CA VAL A 216 -11.04 11.00 7.77
C VAL A 216 -11.18 12.53 7.69
N ASP A 217 -10.10 13.21 7.33
CA ASP A 217 -10.05 14.67 7.16
C ASP A 217 -10.36 15.12 5.72
N SER A 218 -10.75 14.19 4.83
CA SER A 218 -11.06 14.55 3.43
C SER A 218 -12.38 15.32 3.32
N HIS A 219 -12.42 16.28 2.40
CA HIS A 219 -13.60 17.06 2.05
C HIS A 219 -14.09 16.73 0.64
N LYS A 220 -15.28 17.26 0.31
CA LYS A 220 -15.89 17.08 -1.01
C LYS A 220 -14.96 17.59 -2.11
N GLY A 221 -14.56 16.67 -2.98
CA GLY A 221 -13.72 16.95 -4.13
C GLY A 221 -12.24 16.58 -3.91
N ASP A 222 -11.88 16.11 -2.71
CA ASP A 222 -10.54 15.58 -2.43
C ASP A 222 -10.39 14.12 -2.87
N ASN A 223 -11.49 13.37 -2.96
CA ASN A 223 -11.49 11.96 -3.36
C ASN A 223 -11.80 11.77 -4.86
N GLY A 224 -11.66 12.82 -5.66
CA GLY A 224 -11.72 12.75 -7.11
C GLY A 224 -13.00 13.31 -7.74
N ARG A 225 -12.80 13.99 -8.88
CA ARG A 225 -13.82 14.59 -9.75
C ARG A 225 -13.72 13.96 -11.13
N VAL A 226 -14.73 13.18 -11.49
CA VAL A 226 -14.77 12.40 -12.73
C VAL A 226 -15.67 13.09 -13.74
N LEU A 227 -15.11 13.40 -14.91
CA LEU A 227 -15.86 13.83 -16.08
C LEU A 227 -16.16 12.60 -16.95
N VAL A 228 -17.40 12.42 -17.37
CA VAL A 228 -17.81 11.39 -18.32
C VAL A 228 -18.31 12.08 -19.59
N VAL A 229 -17.54 11.97 -20.67
CA VAL A 229 -17.91 12.44 -22.02
C VAL A 229 -18.44 11.25 -22.81
N GLY A 230 -19.73 11.23 -23.08
CA GLY A 230 -20.36 10.08 -23.71
C GLY A 230 -21.77 10.36 -24.16
N GLY A 231 -22.37 9.32 -24.71
CA GLY A 231 -23.75 9.34 -25.19
C GLY A 231 -23.93 9.95 -26.58
N SER A 232 -25.04 9.54 -27.15
CA SER A 232 -25.59 9.97 -28.43
C SER A 232 -27.09 9.72 -28.40
N THR A 233 -27.83 10.24 -29.37
CA THR A 233 -29.29 10.01 -29.49
C THR A 233 -29.67 8.52 -29.41
N GLU A 234 -28.80 7.62 -29.88
CA GLU A 234 -29.03 6.17 -29.85
C GLU A 234 -28.62 5.53 -28.51
N PHE A 235 -27.63 6.10 -27.81
CA PHE A 235 -27.00 5.49 -26.63
C PHE A 235 -27.02 6.40 -25.40
N SER A 236 -28.21 6.64 -24.85
CA SER A 236 -28.40 7.50 -23.66
C SER A 236 -27.92 6.89 -22.35
N GLY A 237 -28.02 5.57 -22.19
CA GLY A 237 -27.68 4.88 -20.94
C GLY A 237 -26.19 4.70 -20.69
N ALA A 238 -25.36 4.68 -21.73
CA ALA A 238 -23.93 4.39 -21.63
C ALA A 238 -23.16 5.38 -20.72
N PRO A 239 -23.25 6.72 -20.89
CA PRO A 239 -22.58 7.66 -19.99
C PRO A 239 -23.12 7.62 -18.56
N ILE A 240 -24.42 7.32 -18.38
CA ILE A 240 -25.05 7.21 -17.05
C ILE A 240 -24.47 6.03 -16.27
N LEU A 241 -24.35 4.86 -16.91
CA LEU A 241 -23.76 3.67 -16.29
C LEU A 241 -22.27 3.87 -15.96
N ALA A 242 -21.52 4.54 -16.84
CA ALA A 242 -20.15 4.91 -16.56
C ALA A 242 -20.05 5.85 -15.34
N GLY A 243 -20.98 6.80 -15.21
CA GLY A 243 -21.08 7.67 -14.04
C GLY A 243 -21.36 6.92 -12.74
N PHE A 244 -22.28 5.95 -12.74
CA PHE A 244 -22.54 5.11 -11.57
C PHE A 244 -21.32 4.25 -11.21
N GLY A 245 -20.62 3.73 -12.21
CA GLY A 245 -19.35 3.01 -12.01
C GLY A 245 -18.30 3.88 -11.32
N ALA A 246 -18.19 5.16 -11.70
CA ALA A 246 -17.30 6.12 -11.06
C ALA A 246 -17.68 6.37 -9.59
N PHE A 247 -18.97 6.55 -9.26
CA PHE A 247 -19.40 6.65 -7.87
C PHE A 247 -19.14 5.36 -7.08
N GLY A 248 -19.39 4.19 -7.67
CA GLY A 248 -19.10 2.89 -7.06
C GLY A 248 -17.61 2.68 -6.76
N ALA A 249 -16.72 3.30 -7.53
CA ALA A 249 -15.27 3.32 -7.28
C ALA A 249 -14.85 4.30 -6.16
N GLY A 250 -15.77 5.13 -5.68
CA GLY A 250 -15.55 6.00 -4.53
C GLY A 250 -15.03 7.40 -4.86
N CYS A 251 -15.34 7.96 -6.04
CA CYS A 251 -15.13 9.39 -6.29
C CYS A 251 -16.16 10.27 -5.57
N ASP A 252 -15.87 11.57 -5.42
CA ASP A 252 -16.78 12.52 -4.76
C ASP A 252 -17.76 13.20 -5.71
N LEU A 253 -17.32 13.45 -6.95
CA LEU A 253 -18.09 14.19 -7.93
C LEU A 253 -18.04 13.48 -9.28
N VAL A 254 -19.20 13.30 -9.89
CA VAL A 254 -19.33 12.83 -11.26
C VAL A 254 -20.07 13.89 -12.06
N THR A 255 -19.46 14.33 -13.15
CA THR A 255 -20.12 15.17 -14.16
C THR A 255 -20.32 14.39 -15.45
N LEU A 256 -21.57 14.26 -15.88
CA LEU A 256 -21.90 13.78 -17.21
C LEU A 256 -21.89 14.96 -18.19
N PHE A 257 -21.16 14.84 -19.29
CA PHE A 257 -21.13 15.80 -20.38
C PHE A 257 -21.63 15.12 -21.65
N VAL A 258 -22.91 15.36 -21.96
CA VAL A 258 -23.69 14.62 -22.95
C VAL A 258 -24.27 15.55 -24.01
N PRO A 259 -24.70 15.07 -25.18
CA PRO A 259 -25.49 15.89 -26.10
C PRO A 259 -26.79 16.39 -25.44
N GLU A 260 -27.26 17.58 -25.82
CA GLU A 260 -28.49 18.19 -25.26
C GLU A 260 -29.72 17.28 -25.37
N THR A 261 -29.78 16.46 -26.42
CA THR A 261 -30.83 15.45 -26.61
C THR A 261 -30.93 14.44 -25.48
N LEU A 262 -29.90 14.29 -24.66
CA LEU A 262 -29.84 13.37 -23.52
C LEU A 262 -30.05 14.07 -22.17
N LEU A 263 -30.18 15.41 -22.15
CA LEU A 263 -30.15 16.20 -20.92
C LEU A 263 -31.22 15.76 -19.90
N GLU A 264 -32.46 15.53 -20.35
CA GLU A 264 -33.53 15.05 -19.48
C GLU A 264 -33.27 13.64 -18.96
N SER A 265 -32.84 12.71 -19.84
CA SER A 265 -32.54 11.33 -19.46
C SER A 265 -31.41 11.23 -18.42
N ALA A 266 -30.37 12.05 -18.56
CA ALA A 266 -29.27 12.12 -17.62
C ALA A 266 -29.71 12.70 -16.26
N ARG A 267 -30.47 13.81 -16.26
CA ARG A 267 -30.92 14.48 -15.02
C ARG A 267 -31.97 13.67 -14.25
N THR A 268 -32.75 12.86 -14.92
CA THR A 268 -33.77 12.01 -14.29
C THR A 268 -33.22 10.69 -13.76
N SER A 269 -32.00 10.30 -14.16
CA SER A 269 -31.39 9.05 -13.72
C SER A 269 -31.03 9.03 -12.22
N THR A 270 -30.49 10.12 -11.70
CA THR A 270 -30.21 10.36 -10.28
C THR A 270 -30.00 11.85 -10.02
N PRO A 271 -30.37 12.38 -8.83
CA PRO A 271 -30.03 13.75 -8.44
C PRO A 271 -28.54 13.96 -8.15
N ASP A 272 -27.73 12.91 -8.05
CA ASP A 272 -26.33 13.00 -7.63
C ASP A 272 -25.38 13.45 -8.75
N PHE A 273 -25.75 13.23 -10.02
CA PHE A 273 -24.93 13.64 -11.15
C PHE A 273 -25.00 15.15 -11.38
N ILE A 274 -23.84 15.75 -11.64
CA ILE A 274 -23.78 17.04 -12.31
C ILE A 274 -23.97 16.76 -13.81
N VAL A 275 -24.94 17.40 -14.45
CA VAL A 275 -25.20 17.18 -15.89
C VAL A 275 -24.93 18.46 -16.66
N ARG A 276 -23.98 18.39 -17.59
CA ARG A 276 -23.66 19.39 -18.59
C ARG A 276 -24.04 18.87 -19.97
N SER A 277 -24.36 19.78 -20.88
CA SER A 277 -24.72 19.42 -22.24
C SER A 277 -24.13 20.36 -23.26
N TYR A 278 -23.86 19.82 -24.45
CA TYR A 278 -23.48 20.56 -25.64
C TYR A 278 -24.53 20.38 -26.74
N GLU A 279 -24.59 21.32 -27.69
CA GLU A 279 -25.51 21.28 -28.83
C GLU A 279 -25.24 20.04 -29.71
N GLY A 280 -26.32 19.38 -30.15
CA GLY A 280 -26.25 18.28 -31.10
C GLY A 280 -26.71 16.91 -30.58
N ARG A 281 -26.42 15.88 -31.38
CA ARG A 281 -26.93 14.50 -31.21
C ARG A 281 -25.86 13.48 -30.81
N HIS A 282 -24.60 13.84 -30.98
CA HIS A 282 -23.39 13.06 -30.71
C HIS A 282 -22.24 14.04 -30.54
N LEU A 283 -21.10 13.57 -30.03
CA LEU A 283 -19.90 14.40 -29.87
C LEU A 283 -19.48 14.99 -31.22
N ASN A 284 -19.35 16.31 -31.28
CA ASN A 284 -19.04 17.06 -32.49
C ASN A 284 -17.93 18.10 -32.22
N THR A 285 -17.42 18.71 -33.29
CA THR A 285 -16.26 19.62 -33.21
C THR A 285 -16.56 20.90 -32.44
N VAL A 286 -17.83 21.35 -32.43
CA VAL A 286 -18.27 22.55 -31.70
C VAL A 286 -18.19 22.32 -30.18
N ALA A 287 -18.49 21.11 -29.72
CA ALA A 287 -18.44 20.74 -28.30
C ALA A 287 -17.02 20.68 -27.71
N VAL A 288 -15.97 20.62 -28.55
CA VAL A 288 -14.60 20.34 -28.10
C VAL A 288 -14.08 21.40 -27.14
N GLU A 289 -14.25 22.68 -27.44
CA GLU A 289 -13.76 23.76 -26.57
C GLU A 289 -14.45 23.77 -25.21
N GLU A 290 -15.77 23.59 -25.19
CA GLU A 290 -16.55 23.57 -23.95
C GLU A 290 -16.13 22.41 -23.03
N ILE A 291 -15.91 21.23 -23.61
CA ILE A 291 -15.42 20.05 -22.88
C ILE A 291 -13.99 20.28 -22.37
N LEU A 292 -13.10 20.84 -23.20
CA LEU A 292 -11.72 21.16 -22.78
C LEU A 292 -11.71 22.14 -21.61
N ASP A 293 -12.46 23.24 -21.71
CA ASP A 293 -12.53 24.25 -20.66
C ASP A 293 -13.07 23.66 -19.35
N PHE A 294 -14.10 22.83 -19.42
CA PHE A 294 -14.64 22.17 -18.22
C PHE A 294 -13.68 21.12 -17.64
N SER A 295 -12.96 20.38 -18.49
CA SER A 295 -12.04 19.31 -18.07
C SER A 295 -10.93 19.81 -17.15
N ARG A 296 -10.52 21.10 -17.24
CA ARG A 296 -9.49 21.70 -16.38
C ARG A 296 -9.82 21.66 -14.89
N GLY A 297 -11.10 21.56 -14.53
CA GLY A 297 -11.57 21.48 -13.13
C GLY A 297 -11.76 20.06 -12.60
N GLN A 298 -11.36 19.04 -13.37
CA GLN A 298 -11.63 17.62 -13.14
C GLN A 298 -10.32 16.85 -12.98
N ASP A 299 -10.36 15.71 -12.29
CA ASP A 299 -9.17 14.89 -12.05
C ASP A 299 -8.96 13.82 -13.13
N VAL A 300 -10.04 13.36 -13.75
CA VAL A 300 -10.00 12.33 -14.81
C VAL A 300 -11.19 12.47 -15.74
N CYS A 301 -10.97 12.20 -17.03
CA CYS A 301 -12.02 12.10 -18.04
C CYS A 301 -12.22 10.64 -18.47
N VAL A 302 -13.44 10.13 -18.40
CA VAL A 302 -13.88 8.92 -19.08
C VAL A 302 -14.50 9.33 -20.40
N ILE A 303 -14.07 8.75 -21.52
CA ILE A 303 -14.60 9.08 -22.84
C ILE A 303 -14.80 7.83 -23.69
N GLY A 304 -15.92 7.80 -24.41
CA GLY A 304 -16.22 6.70 -25.33
C GLY A 304 -17.57 6.02 -25.18
N PRO A 305 -18.11 5.80 -23.96
CA PRO A 305 -19.39 5.12 -23.79
C PRO A 305 -20.52 5.81 -24.56
N GLY A 306 -20.98 5.18 -25.65
CA GLY A 306 -22.13 5.63 -26.45
C GLY A 306 -21.89 6.83 -27.37
N LEU A 307 -20.64 7.16 -27.73
CA LEU A 307 -20.35 8.30 -28.61
C LEU A 307 -20.88 8.15 -30.05
N GLY A 308 -21.09 6.91 -30.50
CA GLY A 308 -21.28 6.60 -31.92
C GLY A 308 -19.96 6.65 -32.71
N VAL A 309 -20.03 6.31 -34.00
CA VAL A 309 -18.83 6.09 -34.85
C VAL A 309 -18.78 6.99 -36.10
N SER A 310 -19.41 8.15 -36.04
CA SER A 310 -19.43 9.09 -37.17
C SER A 310 -18.05 9.73 -37.42
N ASP A 311 -17.80 10.20 -38.65
CA ASP A 311 -16.56 10.91 -38.98
C ASP A 311 -16.40 12.22 -38.17
N GLU A 312 -17.51 12.92 -37.90
CA GLU A 312 -17.50 14.11 -37.05
C GLU A 312 -17.14 13.77 -35.59
N THR A 313 -17.71 12.67 -35.05
CA THR A 313 -17.34 12.13 -33.73
C THR A 313 -15.85 11.82 -33.67
N LYS A 314 -15.32 11.20 -34.74
CA LYS A 314 -13.91 10.86 -34.85
C LYS A 314 -13.02 12.10 -34.84
N GLU A 315 -13.36 13.12 -35.61
CA GLU A 315 -12.63 14.38 -35.66
C GLU A 315 -12.65 15.09 -34.31
N ALA A 316 -13.83 15.21 -33.69
CA ALA A 316 -14.03 15.83 -32.39
C ALA A 316 -13.25 15.11 -31.28
N LEU A 317 -13.40 13.78 -31.19
CA LEU A 317 -12.68 12.93 -30.23
C LEU A 317 -11.17 13.14 -30.34
N ASN A 318 -10.62 13.04 -31.55
CA ASN A 318 -9.18 13.14 -31.73
C ASN A 318 -8.66 14.56 -31.48
N THR A 319 -9.45 15.59 -31.80
CA THR A 319 -9.11 16.98 -31.47
C THR A 319 -9.12 17.21 -29.96
N LEU A 320 -10.15 16.71 -29.26
CA LEU A 320 -10.25 16.76 -27.80
C LEU A 320 -9.09 16.03 -27.13
N LEU A 321 -8.85 14.77 -27.47
CA LEU A 321 -7.74 13.97 -26.97
C LEU A 321 -6.38 14.57 -27.35
N SER A 322 -6.32 15.38 -28.40
CA SER A 322 -5.10 16.07 -28.77
C SER A 322 -4.74 17.26 -27.87
N ARG A 323 -5.65 17.71 -27.01
CA ARG A 323 -5.50 18.93 -26.21
C ARG A 323 -5.87 18.75 -24.74
N ILE A 324 -6.47 17.63 -24.37
CA ILE A 324 -6.78 17.31 -22.98
C ILE A 324 -5.50 17.11 -22.16
N GLU A 325 -5.46 17.74 -21.00
CA GLU A 325 -4.27 17.76 -20.12
C GLU A 325 -4.43 16.85 -18.89
N ILE A 326 -5.65 16.38 -18.63
CA ILE A 326 -5.96 15.48 -17.51
C ILE A 326 -5.86 14.00 -17.93
N PRO A 327 -5.65 13.07 -16.98
CA PRO A 327 -5.73 11.64 -17.25
C PRO A 327 -7.05 11.24 -17.93
N VAL A 328 -6.98 10.25 -18.83
CA VAL A 328 -8.15 9.82 -19.61
C VAL A 328 -8.34 8.30 -19.58
N VAL A 329 -9.58 7.85 -19.38
CA VAL A 329 -10.01 6.48 -19.63
C VAL A 329 -10.76 6.46 -20.96
N ILE A 330 -10.23 5.71 -21.94
CA ILE A 330 -10.79 5.62 -23.29
C ILE A 330 -11.43 4.24 -23.46
N ASP A 331 -12.72 4.23 -23.77
CA ASP A 331 -13.52 3.00 -23.83
C ASP A 331 -14.43 2.94 -25.07
N ALA A 332 -15.01 1.78 -25.34
CA ALA A 332 -16.08 1.56 -26.32
C ALA A 332 -15.86 2.24 -27.68
N ASP A 333 -16.79 3.08 -28.14
CA ASP A 333 -16.73 3.72 -29.45
C ASP A 333 -15.50 4.60 -29.64
N ALA A 334 -14.96 5.21 -28.57
CA ALA A 334 -13.74 5.99 -28.68
C ALA A 334 -12.54 5.12 -29.08
N LEU A 335 -12.47 3.85 -28.66
CA LEU A 335 -11.39 2.93 -29.05
C LEU A 335 -11.35 2.71 -30.56
N LYS A 336 -12.51 2.61 -31.20
CA LYS A 336 -12.65 2.41 -32.66
C LYS A 336 -12.21 3.64 -33.47
N LEU A 337 -12.37 4.83 -32.89
CA LEU A 337 -12.13 6.11 -33.54
C LEU A 337 -10.76 6.73 -33.21
N LEU A 338 -10.09 6.24 -32.17
CA LEU A 338 -8.86 6.79 -31.62
C LEU A 338 -7.69 6.76 -32.62
N ASN A 339 -7.04 7.91 -32.80
CA ASN A 339 -5.70 7.97 -33.36
C ASN A 339 -4.69 7.49 -32.31
N VAL A 340 -4.30 6.22 -32.41
CA VAL A 340 -3.39 5.54 -31.46
C VAL A 340 -2.05 6.26 -31.24
N LYS A 341 -1.61 7.13 -32.17
CA LYS A 341 -0.40 7.94 -31.98
C LYS A 341 -0.52 8.90 -30.79
N LEU A 342 -1.74 9.31 -30.43
CA LEU A 342 -2.01 10.17 -29.28
C LEU A 342 -1.71 9.49 -27.94
N LEU A 343 -1.78 8.15 -27.87
CA LEU A 343 -1.48 7.40 -26.64
C LEU A 343 -0.02 7.58 -26.18
N LYS A 344 0.90 7.94 -27.08
CA LYS A 344 2.32 8.19 -26.73
C LYS A 344 2.52 9.40 -25.81
N ARG A 345 1.54 10.31 -25.75
CA ARG A 345 1.62 11.54 -24.96
C ARG A 345 0.55 11.65 -23.88
N LEU A 346 -0.55 10.92 -24.02
CA LEU A 346 -1.63 10.93 -23.06
C LEU A 346 -1.28 10.06 -21.84
N LYS A 347 -1.64 10.54 -20.65
CA LYS A 347 -1.76 9.69 -19.48
C LYS A 347 -3.10 8.96 -19.56
N ALA A 348 -3.12 7.86 -20.32
CA ALA A 348 -4.36 7.16 -20.67
C ALA A 348 -4.42 5.72 -20.17
N VAL A 349 -5.62 5.27 -19.84
CA VAL A 349 -6.01 3.86 -19.73
C VAL A 349 -6.96 3.56 -20.88
N VAL A 350 -6.72 2.48 -21.62
CA VAL A 350 -7.62 1.97 -22.67
C VAL A 350 -8.24 0.66 -22.19
N THR A 351 -9.53 0.45 -22.45
CA THR A 351 -10.29 -0.70 -21.91
C THR A 351 -10.90 -1.60 -23.00
N PRO A 352 -10.16 -2.02 -24.05
CA PRO A 352 -10.73 -2.81 -25.13
C PRO A 352 -11.10 -4.23 -24.67
N HIS A 353 -12.27 -4.70 -25.08
CA HIS A 353 -12.52 -6.14 -25.10
C HIS A 353 -11.75 -6.82 -26.26
N ALA A 354 -11.72 -8.15 -26.29
CA ALA A 354 -10.91 -8.90 -27.28
C ALA A 354 -11.19 -8.55 -28.76
N VAL A 355 -12.40 -8.12 -29.11
CA VAL A 355 -12.74 -7.67 -30.47
C VAL A 355 -12.31 -6.21 -30.75
N GLU A 356 -12.36 -5.29 -29.78
CA GLU A 356 -11.91 -3.90 -29.91
C GLU A 356 -10.39 -3.78 -29.96
N PHE A 357 -9.68 -4.78 -29.42
CA PHE A 357 -8.22 -4.80 -29.40
C PHE A 357 -7.59 -5.29 -30.73
N LYS A 358 -8.36 -6.00 -31.57
CA LYS A 358 -7.88 -6.54 -32.84
C LYS A 358 -7.74 -5.44 -33.89
#